data_AF-A0A8E4DQH0-F1
#
_entry.id   AF-A0A8E4DQH0-F1
#
_cell.length_a   1.000
_cell.length_b   1.000
_cell.length_c   1.000
_cell.angle_alpha   90.00
_cell.angle_beta   90.00
_cell.angle_gamma   90.00
#
_symmetry.space_group_name_H-M   'P 1'
#
loop_
_entity.id
_entity.type
_entity.pdbx_description
1 polymer ?
#
loop_
_entity_poly.entity_id
_entity_poly.type
_entity_poly.pdbx_seq_one_letter_code
_entity_poly.pdbx_strand_id
1 'polypeptide(L)'
;MPEYRSKTSTHGRNMAGARALWRATGMRDGDFHKPIIAIANSFTQFVPGHVHLKDLGQLVAREIERVGGVAKEFDTIAVDDGIAMGHDGMLYSLPSREIIADSVEYMVNAHCADALVCISNCDKITPGMLMAALRLNIPTVFVSGGPMEAGKTKLAEHKLDLIDAMVIAADDSASDEKVAEFERSACPTCGSCSGMFTANSMNCLTEALGLSLPGNGTVVATHADREQLFLRAGRVAVELCHRWYGGEDPTALPRGIATFEAFENAMTLDIAMGGSTNTILHLLAAAQEGDVPFGMRDIDRLSKRVPQLCKVAPNTPKYHIEDVHRAGGIMAILGELARGGLLHTNAATVHARTLADAIAQWDVTQTDAETVHTFYKAGPAGIPTQIAFSQATRWDSLDTDRSEGCIRDVAHAFSQEGGLAVLYGNIARDGCVVKTAGVDESIHVFEGNVRVFESQDSAVKGILADEVKAGDIVVIRYEGPKGGPGMQEMLYPTSYLKSKGLGKQCALLTDGRFSGGTSGLSIGHASPEAAAGGAIGLVRDGDKILIDIPNRSINLLVSDEELASRRAEQDAKGWKPVEVRPRKVTTALKAYALLATSADKGAVRDKALLDG
;
A
#
# COMPACT_ATOMS: atom_id res chain seq x y z
N MET A 1 -16.32 -32.68 5.34
CA MET A 1 -15.29 -31.83 5.97
C MET A 1 -14.03 -31.89 5.14
N PRO A 2 -13.50 -30.76 4.66
CA PRO A 2 -12.24 -30.67 3.94
C PRO A 2 -11.14 -31.32 4.76
N GLU A 3 -10.30 -32.13 4.11
CA GLU A 3 -9.11 -32.65 4.78
C GLU A 3 -8.00 -31.61 4.77
N TYR A 4 -7.16 -31.61 5.82
CA TYR A 4 -5.90 -30.86 5.81
C TYR A 4 -5.10 -31.19 4.55
N ARG A 5 -4.71 -30.15 3.81
CA ARG A 5 -3.86 -30.24 2.61
C ARG A 5 -2.56 -30.96 2.92
N SER A 6 -2.02 -30.75 4.12
CA SER A 6 -0.78 -31.36 4.59
C SER A 6 -0.84 -32.89 4.65
N LYS A 7 -2.04 -33.51 4.71
CA LYS A 7 -2.18 -34.98 4.62
C LYS A 7 -1.50 -35.55 3.38
N THR A 8 -1.44 -34.77 2.30
CA THR A 8 -0.73 -35.11 1.06
C THR A 8 0.73 -35.49 1.31
N SER A 9 1.42 -34.83 2.25
CA SER A 9 2.83 -35.11 2.56
C SER A 9 3.05 -35.83 3.90
N THR A 10 2.03 -35.92 4.75
CA THR A 10 2.13 -36.50 6.10
C THR A 10 1.48 -37.89 6.22
N HIS A 11 0.56 -38.30 5.34
CA HIS A 11 -0.21 -39.55 5.50
C HIS A 11 0.05 -40.60 4.41
N GLY A 12 -0.24 -41.86 4.74
CA GLY A 12 -0.13 -43.00 3.82
C GLY A 12 1.28 -43.60 3.72
N ARG A 13 1.35 -44.86 3.27
CA ARG A 13 2.61 -45.62 3.14
C ARG A 13 3.59 -44.96 2.18
N ASN A 14 3.09 -44.45 1.04
CA ASN A 14 3.92 -43.88 -0.02
C ASN A 14 4.60 -42.57 0.39
N MET A 15 4.06 -41.85 1.38
CA MET A 15 4.65 -40.60 1.90
C MET A 15 5.65 -40.82 3.03
N ALA A 16 6.18 -42.04 3.21
CA ALA A 16 7.22 -42.30 4.20
C ALA A 16 8.48 -41.45 3.97
N GLY A 17 8.86 -41.20 2.72
CA GLY A 17 10.00 -40.33 2.38
C GLY A 17 9.78 -38.88 2.80
N ALA A 18 8.59 -38.33 2.49
CA ALA A 18 8.22 -36.98 2.93
C ALA A 18 8.20 -36.87 4.46
N ARG A 19 7.59 -37.83 5.16
CA ARG A 19 7.65 -37.89 6.64
C ARG A 19 9.08 -37.97 7.17
N ALA A 20 9.99 -38.70 6.52
CA ALA A 20 11.38 -38.76 6.94
C ALA A 20 12.07 -37.39 6.85
N LEU A 21 11.81 -36.62 5.79
CA LEU A 21 12.29 -35.24 5.65
C LEU A 21 11.65 -34.32 6.69
N TRP A 22 10.34 -34.43 6.92
CA TRP A 22 9.66 -33.67 7.97
C TRP A 22 10.23 -33.92 9.36
N ARG A 23 10.62 -35.17 9.67
CA ARG A 23 11.32 -35.49 10.93
C ARG A 23 12.67 -34.81 11.04
N ALA A 24 13.41 -34.67 9.93
CA ALA A 24 14.66 -33.91 9.92
C ALA A 24 14.44 -32.41 10.21
N THR A 25 13.22 -31.88 9.98
CA THR A 25 12.83 -30.52 10.40
C THR A 25 12.38 -30.44 11.88
N GLY A 26 12.46 -31.54 12.63
CA GLY A 26 12.08 -31.62 14.04
C GLY A 26 10.67 -32.18 14.33
N MET A 27 9.87 -32.50 13.31
CA MET A 27 8.52 -33.08 13.53
C MET A 27 8.57 -34.48 14.14
N ARG A 28 7.64 -34.75 15.04
CA ARG A 28 7.46 -36.04 15.74
C ARG A 28 6.17 -36.72 15.29
N ASP A 29 5.96 -37.95 15.74
CA ASP A 29 4.81 -38.78 15.37
C ASP A 29 3.47 -38.07 15.60
N GLY A 30 3.32 -37.43 16.76
CA GLY A 30 2.10 -36.69 17.12
C GLY A 30 1.87 -35.42 16.29
N ASP A 31 2.88 -34.92 15.56
CA ASP A 31 2.76 -33.70 14.76
C ASP A 31 2.14 -33.97 13.39
N PHE A 32 2.23 -35.19 12.87
CA PHE A 32 1.69 -35.52 11.54
C PHE A 32 0.16 -35.46 11.45
N HIS A 33 -0.53 -35.34 12.57
CA HIS A 33 -1.99 -35.23 12.64
C HIS A 33 -2.48 -33.79 12.88
N LYS A 34 -1.55 -32.86 13.14
CA LYS A 34 -1.84 -31.45 13.38
C LYS A 34 -1.84 -30.67 12.06
N PRO A 35 -2.54 -29.54 11.98
CA PRO A 35 -2.41 -28.65 10.84
C PRO A 35 -0.98 -28.09 10.76
N ILE A 36 -0.45 -27.96 9.54
CA ILE A 36 0.80 -27.26 9.25
C ILE A 36 0.48 -25.82 8.85
N ILE A 37 0.92 -24.86 9.67
CA ILE A 37 0.75 -23.43 9.45
C ILE A 37 2.07 -22.88 8.92
N ALA A 38 2.04 -22.37 7.70
CA ALA A 38 3.18 -21.67 7.14
C ALA A 38 3.24 -20.23 7.67
N ILE A 39 4.43 -19.74 7.99
CA ILE A 39 4.66 -18.34 8.38
C ILE A 39 5.53 -17.73 7.28
N ALA A 40 4.93 -16.85 6.48
CA ALA A 40 5.66 -16.07 5.47
C ALA A 40 6.22 -14.82 6.16
N ASN A 41 7.51 -14.84 6.47
CA ASN A 41 8.23 -13.70 7.03
C ASN A 41 8.93 -12.92 5.91
N SER A 42 9.02 -11.60 6.05
CA SER A 42 9.68 -10.72 5.09
C SER A 42 10.93 -10.08 5.69
N PHE A 43 11.57 -10.76 6.65
CA PHE A 43 12.79 -10.28 7.31
C PHE A 43 13.91 -10.03 6.30
N THR A 44 14.57 -8.89 6.44
CA THR A 44 15.81 -8.56 5.74
C THR A 44 16.53 -7.43 6.47
N GLN A 45 17.85 -7.38 6.36
CA GLN A 45 18.64 -6.29 6.92
C GLN A 45 18.71 -5.05 6.02
N PHE A 46 18.24 -5.15 4.77
CA PHE A 46 18.24 -4.03 3.82
C PHE A 46 17.12 -3.01 4.07
N VAL A 47 16.07 -3.39 4.81
CA VAL A 47 14.84 -2.61 4.89
C VAL A 47 14.53 -2.30 6.36
N PRO A 48 14.58 -1.02 6.81
CA PRO A 48 14.33 -0.63 8.20
C PRO A 48 12.97 -1.08 8.73
N GLY A 49 11.97 -1.20 7.85
CA GLY A 49 10.66 -1.74 8.20
C GLY A 49 10.60 -3.24 8.47
N HIS A 50 11.71 -3.96 8.25
CA HIS A 50 11.77 -5.41 8.33
C HIS A 50 12.92 -5.93 9.21
N VAL A 51 13.88 -5.08 9.60
CA VAL A 51 15.07 -5.52 10.38
C VAL A 51 14.70 -6.18 11.71
N HIS A 52 13.59 -5.77 12.32
CA HIS A 52 13.13 -6.29 13.61
C HIS A 52 12.35 -7.60 13.48
N LEU A 53 11.99 -8.04 12.26
CA LEU A 53 11.13 -9.20 12.04
C LEU A 53 11.83 -10.56 12.24
N LYS A 54 13.16 -10.57 12.37
CA LYS A 54 13.98 -11.79 12.45
C LYS A 54 13.46 -12.80 13.47
N ASP A 55 13.18 -12.32 14.68
CA ASP A 55 12.79 -13.18 15.81
C ASP A 55 11.26 -13.27 15.99
N LEU A 56 10.51 -12.47 15.22
CA LEU A 56 9.05 -12.36 15.31
C LEU A 56 8.34 -13.54 14.63
N GLY A 57 8.87 -14.09 13.53
CA GLY A 57 8.34 -15.32 12.96
C GLY A 57 8.47 -16.50 13.92
N GLN A 58 9.59 -16.60 14.64
CA GLN A 58 9.78 -17.59 15.70
C GLN A 58 8.86 -17.37 16.91
N LEU A 59 8.54 -16.11 17.25
CA LEU A 59 7.53 -15.80 18.27
C LEU A 59 6.16 -16.37 17.89
N VAL A 60 5.73 -16.14 16.65
CA VAL A 60 4.47 -16.68 16.11
C VAL A 60 4.50 -18.20 16.05
N ALA A 61 5.63 -18.78 15.62
CA ALA A 61 5.80 -20.23 15.51
C ALA A 61 5.58 -20.94 16.85
N ARG A 62 6.23 -20.46 17.91
CA ARG A 62 6.08 -21.01 19.27
C ARG A 62 4.62 -20.93 19.74
N GLU A 63 3.92 -19.86 19.41
CA GLU A 63 2.54 -19.68 19.81
C GLU A 63 1.58 -20.61 19.07
N ILE A 64 1.79 -20.82 17.76
CA ILE A 64 1.06 -21.82 16.96
C ILE A 64 1.25 -23.22 17.53
N GLU A 65 2.49 -23.60 17.85
CA GLU A 65 2.81 -24.90 18.44
C GLU A 65 2.13 -25.08 19.80
N ARG A 66 2.12 -24.02 20.63
CA ARG A 66 1.46 -24.00 21.94
C ARG A 66 -0.04 -24.27 21.86
N VAL A 67 -0.71 -23.78 20.81
CA VAL A 67 -2.16 -23.98 20.62
C VAL A 67 -2.51 -25.15 19.70
N GLY A 68 -1.56 -26.03 19.39
CA GLY A 68 -1.83 -27.33 18.77
C GLY A 68 -1.60 -27.40 17.25
N GLY A 69 -0.98 -26.40 16.65
CA GLY A 69 -0.50 -26.45 15.27
C GLY A 69 0.95 -26.94 15.14
N VAL A 70 1.42 -27.05 13.90
CA VAL A 70 2.85 -27.17 13.54
C VAL A 70 3.22 -25.94 12.75
N ALA A 71 4.21 -25.18 13.22
CA ALA A 71 4.68 -23.99 12.52
C ALA A 71 5.86 -24.30 11.59
N LYS A 72 5.85 -23.72 10.39
CA LYS A 72 7.00 -23.70 9.48
C LYS A 72 7.18 -22.31 8.91
N GLU A 73 8.20 -21.62 9.39
CA GLU A 73 8.60 -20.31 8.90
C GLU A 73 9.43 -20.43 7.63
N PHE A 74 9.19 -19.52 6.70
CA PHE A 74 10.03 -19.27 5.55
C PHE A 74 10.07 -17.77 5.25
N ASP A 75 11.12 -17.35 4.54
CA ASP A 75 11.29 -15.95 4.17
C ASP A 75 10.90 -15.68 2.71
N THR A 76 10.35 -14.50 2.46
CA THR A 76 10.22 -13.89 1.13
C THR A 76 11.03 -12.60 1.06
N ILE A 77 11.29 -12.10 -0.15
CA ILE A 77 12.08 -10.89 -0.35
C ILE A 77 11.34 -9.63 0.12
N ALA A 78 12.09 -8.56 0.39
CA ALA A 78 11.55 -7.22 0.58
C ALA A 78 12.50 -6.19 -0.07
N VAL A 79 11.92 -5.20 -0.74
CA VAL A 79 12.63 -4.04 -1.32
C VAL A 79 12.22 -2.80 -0.54
N ASP A 80 13.19 -1.94 -0.21
CA ASP A 80 12.90 -0.65 0.40
C ASP A 80 12.76 0.41 -0.69
N ASP A 81 11.55 0.97 -0.82
CA ASP A 81 11.28 2.01 -1.80
C ASP A 81 12.08 3.28 -1.48
N GLY A 82 12.20 3.67 -0.21
CA GLY A 82 12.92 4.89 0.19
C GLY A 82 14.39 4.88 -0.20
N ILE A 83 15.10 3.78 0.05
CA ILE A 83 16.49 3.57 -0.36
C ILE A 83 16.59 3.41 -1.87
N ALA A 84 15.60 2.80 -2.52
CA ALA A 84 15.60 2.58 -3.96
C ALA A 84 15.33 3.86 -4.78
N MET A 85 14.78 4.91 -4.15
CA MET A 85 14.43 6.17 -4.81
C MET A 85 15.65 6.86 -5.41
N GLY A 86 15.47 7.39 -6.63
CA GLY A 86 16.47 8.22 -7.29
C GLY A 86 17.53 7.49 -8.10
N HIS A 87 17.44 6.17 -8.22
CA HIS A 87 18.35 5.38 -9.05
C HIS A 87 17.66 4.12 -9.62
N ASP A 88 18.35 3.38 -10.50
CA ASP A 88 17.83 2.19 -11.21
C ASP A 88 17.18 1.11 -10.30
N GLY A 89 17.51 1.09 -9.01
CA GLY A 89 16.85 0.21 -8.03
C GLY A 89 15.32 0.36 -7.97
N MET A 90 14.78 1.56 -8.20
CA MET A 90 13.32 1.79 -8.15
C MET A 90 12.56 1.01 -9.23
N LEU A 91 13.22 0.63 -10.33
CA LEU A 91 12.63 -0.22 -11.36
C LEU A 91 12.21 -1.60 -10.83
N TYR A 92 12.79 -2.05 -9.70
CA TYR A 92 12.52 -3.34 -9.07
C TYR A 92 11.47 -3.30 -7.97
N SER A 93 11.00 -2.11 -7.56
CA SER A 93 10.02 -1.94 -6.48
C SER A 93 8.70 -2.66 -6.79
N LEU A 94 7.90 -2.15 -7.73
CA LEU A 94 6.60 -2.77 -8.04
C LEU A 94 6.72 -4.23 -8.53
N PRO A 95 7.70 -4.60 -9.40
CA PRO A 95 7.88 -5.99 -9.79
C PRO A 95 8.13 -6.95 -8.61
N SER A 96 8.73 -6.47 -7.51
CA SER A 96 8.93 -7.30 -6.31
C SER A 96 7.61 -7.83 -5.75
N ARG A 97 6.49 -7.10 -5.90
CA ARG A 97 5.15 -7.54 -5.49
C ARG A 97 4.78 -8.90 -6.08
N GLU A 98 5.05 -9.09 -7.38
CA GLU A 98 4.77 -10.35 -8.09
C GLU A 98 5.68 -11.48 -7.60
N ILE A 99 6.96 -11.17 -7.37
CA ILE A 99 7.93 -12.15 -6.86
C ILE A 99 7.58 -12.59 -5.44
N ILE A 100 7.11 -11.66 -4.59
CA ILE A 100 6.62 -11.96 -3.24
C ILE A 100 5.40 -12.88 -3.32
N ALA A 101 4.44 -12.55 -4.19
CA ALA A 101 3.24 -13.35 -4.39
C ALA A 101 3.59 -14.80 -4.79
N ASP A 102 4.46 -14.96 -5.80
CA ASP A 102 4.91 -16.27 -6.25
C ASP A 102 5.69 -17.03 -5.20
N SER A 103 6.59 -16.36 -4.47
CA SER A 103 7.43 -17.01 -3.46
C SER A 103 6.56 -17.63 -2.36
N VAL A 104 5.53 -16.91 -1.91
CA VAL A 104 4.56 -17.40 -0.94
C VAL A 104 3.74 -18.55 -1.54
N GLU A 105 3.23 -18.38 -2.76
CA GLU A 105 2.44 -19.40 -3.45
C GLU A 105 3.20 -20.72 -3.62
N TYR A 106 4.46 -20.65 -4.07
CA TYR A 106 5.33 -21.81 -4.25
C TYR A 106 5.60 -22.52 -2.93
N MET A 107 5.95 -21.78 -1.88
CA MET A 107 6.25 -22.37 -0.58
C MET A 107 5.03 -23.07 0.02
N VAL A 108 3.86 -22.43 -0.05
CA VAL A 108 2.62 -22.99 0.49
C VAL A 108 2.15 -24.20 -0.32
N ASN A 109 2.12 -24.13 -1.65
CA ASN A 109 1.62 -25.22 -2.49
C ASN A 109 2.57 -26.42 -2.49
N ALA A 110 3.89 -26.20 -2.61
CA ALA A 110 4.87 -27.30 -2.65
C ALA A 110 4.90 -28.09 -1.34
N HIS A 111 4.70 -27.42 -0.20
CA HIS A 111 4.69 -28.06 1.12
C HIS A 111 3.27 -28.43 1.60
N CYS A 112 2.24 -28.11 0.81
CA CYS A 112 0.83 -28.36 1.11
C CYS A 112 0.41 -27.80 2.48
N ALA A 113 0.82 -26.58 2.83
CA ALA A 113 0.45 -25.98 4.11
C ALA A 113 -1.06 -25.75 4.22
N ASP A 114 -1.58 -25.90 5.44
CA ASP A 114 -3.02 -25.87 5.73
C ASP A 114 -3.52 -24.45 5.98
N ALA A 115 -2.68 -23.60 6.55
CA ALA A 115 -2.96 -22.20 6.85
C ALA A 115 -1.70 -21.34 6.68
N LEU A 116 -1.88 -20.02 6.66
CA LEU A 116 -0.82 -19.04 6.41
C LEU A 116 -0.89 -17.88 7.43
N VAL A 117 0.26 -17.52 8.01
CA VAL A 117 0.46 -16.23 8.67
C VAL A 117 1.36 -15.38 7.79
N CYS A 118 0.87 -14.21 7.40
CA CYS A 118 1.63 -13.23 6.62
C CYS A 118 2.24 -12.18 7.56
N ILE A 119 3.57 -12.20 7.71
CA ILE A 119 4.32 -11.16 8.41
C ILE A 119 4.88 -10.18 7.37
N SER A 120 4.11 -9.12 7.10
CA SER A 120 4.45 -8.07 6.13
C SER A 120 4.87 -6.76 6.80
N ASN A 121 5.26 -5.73 6.05
CA ASN A 121 5.25 -4.36 6.58
C ASN A 121 5.32 -3.28 5.50
N CYS A 122 6.42 -3.25 4.75
CA CYS A 122 6.73 -2.20 3.79
C CYS A 122 5.91 -2.32 2.49
N ASP A 123 5.99 -1.28 1.66
CA ASP A 123 5.12 -0.93 0.55
C ASP A 123 4.57 -2.11 -0.27
N LYS A 124 5.46 -2.88 -0.93
CA LYS A 124 5.06 -3.90 -1.90
C LYS A 124 4.89 -5.30 -1.29
N ILE A 125 5.22 -5.46 0.00
CA ILE A 125 5.20 -6.75 0.71
C ILE A 125 3.77 -7.13 1.07
N THR A 126 3.06 -6.25 1.77
CA THR A 126 1.65 -6.47 2.15
C THR A 126 0.77 -6.82 0.95
N PRO A 127 0.79 -6.07 -0.18
CA PRO A 127 -0.01 -6.43 -1.35
C PRO A 127 0.47 -7.71 -2.05
N GLY A 128 1.78 -8.00 -2.09
CA GLY A 128 2.27 -9.26 -2.66
C GLY A 128 1.79 -10.49 -1.88
N MET A 129 1.84 -10.41 -0.55
CA MET A 129 1.29 -11.46 0.33
C MET A 129 -0.24 -11.54 0.24
N LEU A 130 -0.94 -10.41 0.08
CA LEU A 130 -2.40 -10.36 -0.14
C LEU A 130 -2.80 -11.08 -1.43
N MET A 131 -2.09 -10.82 -2.53
CA MET A 131 -2.30 -11.54 -3.79
C MET A 131 -2.12 -13.05 -3.60
N ALA A 132 -1.02 -13.48 -2.96
CA ALA A 132 -0.79 -14.90 -2.68
C ALA A 132 -1.90 -15.53 -1.83
N ALA A 133 -2.33 -14.86 -0.76
CA ALA A 133 -3.40 -15.33 0.11
C ALA A 133 -4.71 -15.55 -0.66
N LEU A 134 -5.04 -14.64 -1.58
CA LEU A 134 -6.23 -14.74 -2.43
C LEU A 134 -6.09 -15.81 -3.52
N ARG A 135 -4.91 -16.01 -4.12
CA ARG A 135 -4.65 -17.12 -5.06
C ARG A 135 -4.79 -18.48 -4.37
N LEU A 136 -4.16 -18.63 -3.21
CA LEU A 136 -4.11 -19.88 -2.44
C LEU A 136 -5.44 -20.23 -1.79
N ASN A 137 -6.17 -19.21 -1.34
CA ASN A 137 -7.45 -19.31 -0.66
C ASN A 137 -7.49 -20.37 0.47
N ILE A 138 -6.46 -20.38 1.30
CA ILE A 138 -6.41 -21.16 2.55
C ILE A 138 -6.54 -20.24 3.76
N PRO A 139 -6.95 -20.74 4.95
CA PRO A 139 -7.02 -19.92 6.17
C PRO A 139 -5.78 -19.04 6.34
N THR A 140 -5.98 -17.72 6.38
CA THR A 140 -4.88 -16.75 6.40
C THR A 140 -5.15 -15.60 7.36
N VAL A 141 -4.12 -15.14 8.06
CA VAL A 141 -4.15 -13.91 8.88
C VAL A 141 -2.90 -13.07 8.63
N PHE A 142 -3.08 -11.76 8.60
CA PHE A 142 -2.01 -10.78 8.42
C PHE A 142 -1.65 -10.11 9.75
N VAL A 143 -0.35 -10.03 10.03
CA VAL A 143 0.22 -9.24 11.13
C VAL A 143 1.45 -8.49 10.63
N SER A 144 1.37 -7.17 10.56
CA SER A 144 2.47 -6.37 10.02
C SER A 144 3.59 -6.15 11.05
N GLY A 145 4.74 -5.65 10.61
CA GLY A 145 5.83 -5.21 11.49
C GLY A 145 5.52 -3.96 12.30
N GLY A 146 4.63 -3.10 11.80
CA GLY A 146 4.18 -1.85 12.42
C GLY A 146 4.92 -0.63 11.91
N PRO A 147 4.30 0.56 12.00
CA PRO A 147 4.94 1.83 11.69
C PRO A 147 6.07 2.15 12.66
N MET A 148 7.09 2.82 12.17
CA MET A 148 8.10 3.47 13.00
C MET A 148 7.49 4.69 13.70
N GLU A 149 8.09 5.08 14.82
CA GLU A 149 7.76 6.33 15.51
C GLU A 149 8.13 7.55 14.63
N ALA A 150 7.38 8.65 14.74
CA ALA A 150 7.69 9.88 14.03
C ALA A 150 8.96 10.56 14.58
N GLY A 151 9.80 11.09 13.68
CA GLY A 151 11.07 11.74 13.99
C GLY A 151 10.90 13.09 14.70
N LYS A 152 11.91 13.52 15.45
CA LYS A 152 11.93 14.85 16.11
C LYS A 152 13.37 15.38 16.21
N THR A 153 13.53 16.68 16.03
CA THR A 153 14.80 17.42 16.18
C THR A 153 14.52 18.80 16.77
N LYS A 154 15.53 19.42 17.39
CA LYS A 154 15.42 20.80 17.89
C LYS A 154 15.31 21.83 16.77
N LEU A 155 15.73 21.49 15.54
CA LEU A 155 15.72 22.40 14.39
C LEU A 155 14.43 22.33 13.57
N ALA A 156 13.52 21.42 13.88
CA ALA A 156 12.24 21.28 13.20
C ALA A 156 11.10 21.86 14.05
N GLU A 157 10.15 22.48 13.37
CA GLU A 157 8.94 23.04 13.99
C GLU A 157 7.83 21.98 14.13
N HIS A 158 7.96 20.85 13.43
CA HIS A 158 7.00 19.75 13.41
C HIS A 158 7.71 18.39 13.54
N LYS A 159 6.92 17.32 13.73
CA LYS A 159 7.42 15.94 13.69
C LYS A 159 7.93 15.62 12.28
N LEU A 160 9.02 14.88 12.18
CA LEU A 160 9.66 14.54 10.92
C LEU A 160 9.26 13.16 10.41
N ASP A 161 9.29 13.04 9.08
CA ASP A 161 9.32 11.77 8.37
C ASP A 161 10.38 11.77 7.24
N LEU A 162 10.46 10.67 6.48
CA LEU A 162 11.42 10.53 5.37
C LEU A 162 11.30 11.67 4.33
N ILE A 163 10.09 12.15 4.05
CA ILE A 163 9.86 13.19 3.04
C ILE A 163 10.46 14.51 3.51
N ASP A 164 10.39 14.83 4.80
CA ASP A 164 11.04 16.04 5.33
C ASP A 164 12.55 16.03 5.10
N ALA A 165 13.22 14.89 5.32
CA ALA A 165 14.66 14.73 5.06
C ALA A 165 15.00 14.90 3.56
N MET A 166 14.12 14.42 2.67
CA MET A 166 14.31 14.57 1.23
C MET A 166 14.07 16.00 0.74
N VAL A 167 13.07 16.69 1.30
CA VAL A 167 12.75 18.07 0.95
C VAL A 167 13.84 19.03 1.42
N ILE A 168 14.30 18.91 2.67
CA ILE A 168 15.34 19.80 3.20
C ILE A 168 16.69 19.64 2.48
N ALA A 169 17.01 18.43 2.02
CA ALA A 169 18.23 18.16 1.25
C ALA A 169 18.25 18.84 -0.13
N ALA A 170 17.09 19.32 -0.60
CA ALA A 170 16.93 20.01 -1.88
C ALA A 170 16.71 21.53 -1.72
N ASP A 171 16.76 22.05 -0.49
CA ASP A 171 16.61 23.46 -0.19
C ASP A 171 17.99 24.12 -0.11
N ASP A 172 18.36 24.89 -1.13
CA ASP A 172 19.65 25.60 -1.22
C ASP A 172 19.87 26.62 -0.07
N SER A 173 18.82 26.98 0.67
CA SER A 173 18.91 27.88 1.83
C SER A 173 19.22 27.15 3.15
N ALA A 174 19.11 25.82 3.19
CA ALA A 174 19.39 25.01 4.37
C ALA A 174 20.91 24.77 4.53
N SER A 175 21.41 24.85 5.77
CA SER A 175 22.81 24.49 6.06
C SER A 175 23.00 22.96 6.08
N ASP A 176 24.20 22.51 5.72
CA ASP A 176 24.58 21.09 5.81
C ASP A 176 24.34 20.50 7.22
N GLU A 177 24.55 21.31 8.27
CA GLU A 177 24.27 20.93 9.65
C GLU A 177 22.78 20.65 9.88
N LYS A 178 21.90 21.51 9.36
CA LYS A 178 20.45 21.32 9.46
C LYS A 178 20.01 20.09 8.69
N VAL A 179 20.53 19.88 7.47
CA VAL A 179 20.24 18.69 6.66
C VAL A 179 20.67 17.42 7.40
N ALA A 180 21.87 17.40 7.96
CA ALA A 180 22.38 16.25 8.73
C ALA A 180 21.56 15.96 9.99
N GLU A 181 21.00 16.97 10.66
CA GLU A 181 20.14 16.74 11.82
C GLU A 181 18.78 16.16 11.43
N PHE A 182 18.20 16.61 10.32
CA PHE A 182 16.98 16.03 9.75
C PHE A 182 17.20 14.57 9.34
N GLU A 183 18.29 14.28 8.62
CA GLU A 183 18.67 12.92 8.22
C GLU A 183 18.72 11.96 9.42
N ARG A 184 19.43 12.36 10.49
CA ARG A 184 19.60 11.53 11.70
C ARG A 184 18.31 11.31 12.48
N SER A 185 17.31 12.15 12.28
CA SER A 185 16.13 12.21 13.14
C SER A 185 14.85 11.73 12.46
N ALA A 186 14.77 11.74 11.14
CA ALA A 186 13.56 11.44 10.36
C ALA A 186 13.03 10.01 10.53
N CYS A 187 13.94 9.03 10.64
CA CYS A 187 13.61 7.60 10.77
C CYS A 187 14.23 7.03 12.06
N PRO A 188 13.70 7.38 13.25
CA PRO A 188 14.39 7.08 14.51
C PRO A 188 14.36 5.59 14.89
N THR A 189 13.40 4.83 14.38
CA THR A 189 13.13 3.46 14.84
C THR A 189 12.89 2.47 13.69
N CYS A 190 12.95 1.17 13.97
CA CYS A 190 12.46 0.14 13.04
C CYS A 190 10.95 0.29 12.78
N GLY A 191 10.48 -0.18 11.63
CA GLY A 191 9.07 -0.12 11.24
C GLY A 191 8.86 0.48 9.85
N SER A 192 7.66 0.36 9.31
CA SER A 192 7.29 1.06 8.06
C SER A 192 7.35 2.57 8.29
N CYS A 193 7.36 3.39 7.23
CA CYS A 193 7.38 4.84 7.34
C CYS A 193 6.37 5.38 8.37
N SER A 194 6.58 6.56 8.97
CA SER A 194 5.73 7.08 10.08
C SER A 194 4.41 7.74 9.61
N GLY A 195 4.33 8.15 8.34
CA GLY A 195 3.15 8.77 7.71
C GLY A 195 2.22 7.79 7.00
N MET A 196 1.08 8.28 6.47
CA MET A 196 0.12 7.51 5.68
C MET A 196 0.59 7.34 4.22
N PHE A 197 1.73 6.69 4.05
CA PHE A 197 2.27 6.25 2.75
C PHE A 197 1.71 4.86 2.40
N THR A 198 2.20 4.23 1.31
CA THR A 198 1.61 2.96 0.84
C THR A 198 1.70 1.84 1.87
N ALA A 199 2.84 1.67 2.54
CA ALA A 199 3.03 0.65 3.57
C ALA A 199 1.93 0.69 4.63
N ASN A 200 1.73 1.84 5.26
CA ASN A 200 0.71 1.97 6.30
C ASN A 200 -0.70 1.96 5.73
N SER A 201 -0.93 2.58 4.56
CA SER A 201 -2.23 2.50 3.89
C SER A 201 -2.62 1.03 3.71
N MET A 202 -1.77 0.21 3.06
CA MET A 202 -2.03 -1.21 2.86
C MET A 202 -2.20 -2.01 4.17
N ASN A 203 -1.40 -1.72 5.20
CA ASN A 203 -1.55 -2.37 6.51
C ASN A 203 -2.88 -2.01 7.20
N CYS A 204 -3.41 -0.81 6.95
CA CYS A 204 -4.74 -0.40 7.42
C CYS A 204 -5.85 -1.03 6.56
N LEU A 205 -5.64 -1.15 5.25
CA LEU A 205 -6.59 -1.78 4.34
C LEU A 205 -6.79 -3.26 4.61
N THR A 206 -5.76 -3.99 5.08
CA THR A 206 -5.96 -5.39 5.51
C THR A 206 -6.84 -5.52 6.75
N GLU A 207 -6.93 -4.50 7.61
CA GLU A 207 -7.92 -4.45 8.70
C GLU A 207 -9.35 -4.28 8.14
N ALA A 208 -9.56 -3.36 7.20
CA ALA A 208 -10.87 -3.12 6.58
C ALA A 208 -11.34 -4.26 5.67
N LEU A 209 -10.42 -4.94 4.98
CA LEU A 209 -10.69 -6.19 4.27
C LEU A 209 -11.08 -7.33 5.22
N GLY A 210 -10.81 -7.19 6.52
CA GLY A 210 -11.11 -8.19 7.54
C GLY A 210 -10.03 -9.28 7.69
N LEU A 211 -8.84 -9.12 7.10
CA LEU A 211 -7.76 -10.11 7.11
C LEU A 211 -6.70 -9.88 8.21
N SER A 212 -6.76 -8.74 8.89
CA SER A 212 -5.87 -8.36 9.99
C SER A 212 -6.61 -8.14 11.31
N LEU A 213 -5.85 -8.15 12.41
CA LEU A 213 -6.33 -7.80 13.74
C LEU A 213 -6.41 -6.27 13.93
N PRO A 214 -7.31 -5.76 14.78
CA PRO A 214 -7.38 -4.33 15.12
C PRO A 214 -6.05 -3.80 15.65
N GLY A 215 -5.60 -2.67 15.10
CA GLY A 215 -4.34 -2.03 15.46
C GLY A 215 -3.13 -2.51 14.66
N ASN A 216 -3.30 -3.47 13.74
CA ASN A 216 -2.27 -3.95 12.83
C ASN A 216 -1.50 -2.81 12.14
N GLY A 217 -2.21 -1.89 11.52
CA GLY A 217 -1.65 -0.77 10.77
C GLY A 217 -1.26 0.45 11.60
N THR A 218 -1.59 0.50 12.90
CA THR A 218 -1.48 1.76 13.68
C THR A 218 -0.59 1.68 14.93
N VAL A 219 -0.48 0.53 15.61
CA VAL A 219 0.40 0.41 16.79
C VAL A 219 1.86 0.48 16.34
N VAL A 220 2.68 1.39 16.89
CA VAL A 220 4.10 1.49 16.50
C VAL A 220 4.90 0.22 16.80
N ALA A 221 5.88 -0.08 15.94
CA ALA A 221 6.69 -1.31 15.98
C ALA A 221 7.43 -1.53 17.31
N THR A 222 7.79 -0.43 17.97
CA THR A 222 8.55 -0.39 19.23
C THR A 222 7.69 -0.64 20.47
N HIS A 223 6.37 -0.51 20.38
CA HIS A 223 5.50 -0.59 21.56
C HIS A 223 5.21 -2.04 21.97
N ALA A 224 5.28 -2.34 23.27
CA ALA A 224 5.17 -3.68 23.84
C ALA A 224 3.84 -4.38 23.52
N ASP A 225 2.73 -3.65 23.46
CA ASP A 225 1.41 -4.19 23.11
C ASP A 225 1.39 -4.87 21.73
N ARG A 226 2.31 -4.51 20.83
CA ARG A 226 2.39 -5.12 19.51
C ARG A 226 2.78 -6.61 19.58
N GLU A 227 3.50 -7.03 20.62
CA GLU A 227 3.81 -8.46 20.85
C GLU A 227 2.52 -9.30 20.88
N GLN A 228 1.45 -8.77 21.49
CA GLN A 228 0.17 -9.46 21.60
C GLN A 228 -0.52 -9.63 20.25
N LEU A 229 -0.29 -8.75 19.27
CA LEU A 229 -0.80 -8.92 17.91
C LEU A 229 -0.16 -10.12 17.22
N PHE A 230 1.15 -10.30 17.34
CA PHE A 230 1.87 -11.47 16.79
C PHE A 230 1.40 -12.77 17.44
N LEU A 231 1.32 -12.81 18.77
CA LEU A 231 0.81 -13.98 19.48
C LEU A 231 -0.64 -14.29 19.10
N ARG A 232 -1.51 -13.27 19.01
CA ARG A 232 -2.90 -13.47 18.61
C ARG A 232 -3.03 -13.93 17.17
N ALA A 233 -2.19 -13.46 16.25
CA ALA A 233 -2.18 -13.94 14.86
C ALA A 233 -1.87 -15.44 14.80
N GLY A 234 -0.89 -15.93 15.56
CA GLY A 234 -0.61 -17.36 15.67
C GLY A 234 -1.82 -18.18 16.14
N ARG A 235 -2.54 -17.69 17.16
CA ARG A 235 -3.77 -18.33 17.65
C ARG A 235 -4.90 -18.33 16.61
N VAL A 236 -5.13 -17.19 15.99
CA VAL A 236 -6.19 -17.00 14.99
C VAL A 236 -5.94 -17.85 13.75
N ALA A 237 -4.68 -18.03 13.32
CA ALA A 237 -4.37 -18.92 12.19
C ALA A 237 -4.82 -20.37 12.45
N VAL A 238 -4.59 -20.88 13.66
CA VAL A 238 -5.02 -22.22 14.06
C VAL A 238 -6.55 -22.29 14.20
N GLU A 239 -7.17 -21.24 14.76
CA GLU A 239 -8.63 -21.14 14.85
C GLU A 239 -9.32 -21.18 13.48
N LEU A 240 -8.86 -20.37 12.52
CA LEU A 240 -9.38 -20.35 11.15
C LEU A 240 -9.21 -21.70 10.47
N CYS A 241 -8.09 -22.38 10.72
CA CYS A 241 -7.85 -23.73 10.25
C CYS A 241 -8.91 -24.72 10.79
N HIS A 242 -9.23 -24.66 12.09
CA HIS A 242 -10.30 -25.49 12.65
C HIS A 242 -11.69 -25.13 12.11
N ARG A 243 -12.00 -23.84 11.93
CA ARG A 243 -13.26 -23.40 11.33
C ARG A 243 -13.45 -23.93 9.91
N TRP A 244 -12.41 -23.86 9.07
CA TRP A 244 -12.49 -24.34 7.70
C TRP A 244 -12.51 -25.88 7.61
N TYR A 245 -11.46 -26.55 8.07
CA TYR A 245 -11.31 -28.00 7.87
C TYR A 245 -12.20 -28.82 8.81
N GLY A 246 -12.61 -28.27 9.97
CA GLY A 246 -13.51 -28.92 10.91
C GLY A 246 -14.97 -28.49 10.80
N GLY A 247 -15.25 -27.33 10.21
CA GLY A 247 -16.60 -26.74 10.18
C GLY A 247 -17.11 -26.33 8.80
N GLU A 248 -16.30 -26.43 7.73
CA GLU A 248 -16.65 -25.97 6.38
C GLU A 248 -17.04 -24.48 6.32
N ASP A 249 -16.52 -23.66 7.24
CA ASP A 249 -16.85 -22.25 7.30
C ASP A 249 -16.12 -21.45 6.21
N PRO A 250 -16.80 -20.99 5.15
CA PRO A 250 -16.15 -20.25 4.07
C PRO A 250 -15.60 -18.90 4.54
N THR A 251 -16.14 -18.35 5.64
CA THR A 251 -15.67 -17.09 6.23
C THR A 251 -14.39 -17.24 7.05
N ALA A 252 -13.78 -18.43 7.04
CA ALA A 252 -12.41 -18.66 7.51
C ALA A 252 -11.38 -18.55 6.38
N LEU A 253 -11.80 -18.43 5.12
CA LEU A 253 -10.94 -18.33 3.95
C LEU A 253 -10.81 -16.89 3.44
N PRO A 254 -9.66 -16.50 2.85
CA PRO A 254 -9.45 -15.16 2.30
C PRO A 254 -10.54 -14.70 1.34
N ARG A 255 -10.98 -15.56 0.39
CA ARG A 255 -12.03 -15.17 -0.58
C ARG A 255 -13.44 -15.13 0.02
N GLY A 256 -13.66 -15.77 1.17
CA GLY A 256 -14.92 -15.66 1.91
C GLY A 256 -14.96 -14.48 2.89
N ILE A 257 -13.80 -13.87 3.16
CA ILE A 257 -13.65 -12.66 4.00
C ILE A 257 -13.55 -11.41 3.11
N ALA A 258 -12.61 -11.40 2.18
CA ALA A 258 -12.37 -10.32 1.24
C ALA A 258 -13.34 -10.38 0.03
N THR A 259 -14.64 -10.30 0.31
CA THR A 259 -15.70 -10.23 -0.71
C THR A 259 -15.73 -8.86 -1.40
N PHE A 260 -16.57 -8.70 -2.42
CA PHE A 260 -16.76 -7.41 -3.09
C PHE A 260 -17.09 -6.28 -2.09
N GLU A 261 -17.96 -6.55 -1.12
CA GLU A 261 -18.32 -5.61 -0.03
C GLU A 261 -17.11 -5.26 0.85
N ALA A 262 -16.23 -6.22 1.14
CA ALA A 262 -15.00 -5.96 1.89
C ALA A 262 -14.02 -5.09 1.08
N PHE A 263 -13.93 -5.30 -0.24
CA PHE A 263 -13.16 -4.41 -1.12
C PHE A 263 -13.75 -2.99 -1.18
N GLU A 264 -15.08 -2.84 -1.20
CA GLU A 264 -15.72 -1.53 -1.05
C GLU A 264 -15.41 -0.88 0.31
N ASN A 265 -15.45 -1.65 1.40
CA ASN A 265 -15.10 -1.16 2.74
C ASN A 265 -13.64 -0.68 2.80
N ALA A 266 -12.71 -1.45 2.23
CA ALA A 266 -11.30 -1.09 2.16
C ALA A 266 -11.11 0.19 1.34
N MET A 267 -11.70 0.29 0.15
CA MET A 267 -11.61 1.51 -0.67
C MET A 267 -12.27 2.72 0.02
N THR A 268 -13.39 2.52 0.73
CA THR A 268 -14.05 3.56 1.52
C THR A 268 -13.11 4.06 2.63
N LEU A 269 -12.47 3.16 3.37
CA LEU A 269 -11.45 3.54 4.37
C LEU A 269 -10.32 4.36 3.73
N ASP A 270 -9.79 3.89 2.60
CA ASP A 270 -8.66 4.53 1.93
C ASP A 270 -8.97 5.96 1.47
N ILE A 271 -10.16 6.16 0.88
CA ILE A 271 -10.66 7.47 0.48
C ILE A 271 -10.83 8.38 1.70
N ALA A 272 -11.37 7.84 2.81
CA ALA A 272 -11.60 8.60 4.03
C ALA A 272 -10.30 9.04 4.73
N MET A 273 -9.23 8.26 4.60
CA MET A 273 -7.90 8.62 5.10
C MET A 273 -7.12 9.52 4.14
N GLY A 274 -7.56 9.63 2.89
CA GLY A 274 -6.74 10.20 1.81
C GLY A 274 -5.41 9.45 1.68
N GLY A 275 -5.49 8.12 1.60
CA GLY A 275 -4.33 7.22 1.52
C GLY A 275 -3.49 7.37 0.25
N SER A 276 -2.50 6.49 0.09
CA SER A 276 -1.61 6.50 -1.08
C SER A 276 -2.36 6.13 -2.36
N THR A 277 -2.13 6.80 -3.50
CA THR A 277 -2.74 6.37 -4.78
C THR A 277 -2.31 4.97 -5.23
N ASN A 278 -1.18 4.47 -4.72
CA ASN A 278 -0.71 3.10 -4.97
C ASN A 278 -1.67 2.02 -4.46
N THR A 279 -2.48 2.31 -3.44
CA THR A 279 -3.46 1.34 -2.90
C THR A 279 -4.48 0.94 -3.96
N ILE A 280 -4.88 1.86 -4.85
CA ILE A 280 -5.79 1.57 -5.97
C ILE A 280 -5.19 0.48 -6.84
N LEU A 281 -3.92 0.63 -7.23
CA LEU A 281 -3.19 -0.38 -8.00
C LEU A 281 -3.14 -1.73 -7.27
N HIS A 282 -2.94 -1.71 -5.96
CA HIS A 282 -2.81 -2.92 -5.14
C HIS A 282 -4.14 -3.62 -4.87
N LEU A 283 -5.22 -2.88 -4.64
CA LEU A 283 -6.57 -3.42 -4.48
C LEU A 283 -7.08 -4.01 -5.80
N LEU A 284 -6.85 -3.35 -6.94
CA LEU A 284 -7.18 -3.90 -8.25
C LEU A 284 -6.43 -5.22 -8.53
N ALA A 285 -5.15 -5.28 -8.16
CA ALA A 285 -4.35 -6.50 -8.26
C ALA A 285 -4.90 -7.62 -7.37
N ALA A 286 -5.17 -7.32 -6.10
CA ALA A 286 -5.74 -8.28 -5.17
C ALA A 286 -7.12 -8.77 -5.64
N ALA A 287 -7.98 -7.88 -6.13
CA ALA A 287 -9.30 -8.23 -6.66
C ALA A 287 -9.20 -9.23 -7.82
N GLN A 288 -8.28 -9.02 -8.77
CA GLN A 288 -8.07 -9.97 -9.88
C GLN A 288 -7.54 -11.33 -9.43
N GLU A 289 -6.69 -11.39 -8.40
CA GLU A 289 -6.19 -12.65 -7.88
C GLU A 289 -7.17 -13.37 -6.96
N GLY A 290 -8.11 -12.63 -6.39
CA GLY A 290 -9.25 -13.16 -5.63
C GLY A 290 -10.47 -13.50 -6.47
N ASP A 291 -10.44 -13.24 -7.79
CA ASP A 291 -11.58 -13.33 -8.70
C ASP A 291 -12.79 -12.48 -8.22
N VAL A 292 -12.51 -11.29 -7.65
CA VAL A 292 -13.50 -10.34 -7.16
C VAL A 292 -13.79 -9.29 -8.24
N PRO A 293 -15.07 -9.05 -8.61
CA PRO A 293 -15.43 -8.15 -9.70
C PRO A 293 -15.40 -6.67 -9.28
N PHE A 294 -14.27 -6.20 -8.74
CA PHE A 294 -14.06 -4.83 -8.28
C PHE A 294 -13.12 -4.07 -9.22
N GLY A 295 -13.49 -2.86 -9.65
CA GLY A 295 -12.71 -2.11 -10.65
C GLY A 295 -12.72 -0.59 -10.50
N MET A 296 -12.06 0.10 -11.44
CA MET A 296 -11.91 1.57 -11.45
C MET A 296 -13.24 2.34 -11.37
N ARG A 297 -14.32 1.79 -11.91
CA ARG A 297 -15.67 2.40 -11.83
C ARG A 297 -16.25 2.37 -10.42
N ASP A 298 -15.96 1.32 -9.65
CA ASP A 298 -16.39 1.22 -8.25
C ASP A 298 -15.64 2.23 -7.40
N ILE A 299 -14.34 2.38 -7.64
CA ILE A 299 -13.49 3.38 -6.98
C ILE A 299 -13.98 4.80 -7.27
N ASP A 300 -14.27 5.11 -8.54
CA ASP A 300 -14.87 6.41 -8.90
C ASP A 300 -16.20 6.66 -8.19
N ARG A 301 -17.12 5.68 -8.22
CA ARG A 301 -18.42 5.77 -7.53
C ARG A 301 -18.25 6.03 -6.03
N LEU A 302 -17.32 5.34 -5.35
CA LEU A 302 -17.06 5.52 -3.93
C LEU A 302 -16.44 6.90 -3.65
N SER A 303 -15.46 7.33 -4.46
CA SER A 303 -14.77 8.61 -4.27
C SER A 303 -15.69 9.84 -4.25
N LYS A 304 -16.84 9.76 -4.93
CA LYS A 304 -17.85 10.83 -5.00
C LYS A 304 -18.72 10.96 -3.75
N ARG A 305 -18.76 9.94 -2.89
CA ARG A 305 -19.69 9.87 -1.74
C ARG A 305 -19.01 9.74 -0.38
N VAL A 306 -17.75 9.32 -0.36
CA VAL A 306 -17.02 9.07 0.88
C VAL A 306 -16.30 10.35 1.29
N PRO A 307 -16.56 10.91 2.49
CA PRO A 307 -15.89 12.10 2.97
C PRO A 307 -14.48 11.78 3.49
N GLN A 308 -13.61 12.79 3.50
CA GLN A 308 -12.28 12.68 4.10
C GLN A 308 -12.34 12.91 5.62
N LEU A 309 -12.30 11.84 6.40
CA LEU A 309 -12.40 11.88 7.87
C LEU A 309 -11.05 12.07 8.58
N CYS A 310 -9.94 11.76 7.91
CA CYS A 310 -8.60 11.85 8.48
C CYS A 310 -7.63 12.50 7.49
N LYS A 311 -6.69 13.30 8.03
CA LYS A 311 -5.61 13.92 7.27
C LYS A 311 -4.31 13.66 8.04
N VAL A 312 -3.43 12.87 7.46
CA VAL A 312 -2.15 12.42 8.05
C VAL A 312 -1.02 12.79 7.11
N ALA A 313 0.20 12.93 7.63
CA ALA A 313 1.41 13.10 6.81
C ALA A 313 1.40 12.14 5.60
N PRO A 314 1.65 12.64 4.37
CA PRO A 314 2.16 13.98 4.04
C PRO A 314 1.07 15.06 3.89
N ASN A 315 -0.21 14.71 3.99
CA ASN A 315 -1.31 15.65 3.72
C ASN A 315 -1.38 16.78 4.78
N THR A 316 -0.83 16.53 5.97
CA THR A 316 -0.64 17.54 7.03
C THR A 316 0.59 17.21 7.86
N PRO A 317 1.34 18.21 8.36
CA PRO A 317 2.44 17.96 9.30
C PRO A 317 1.95 17.66 10.73
N LYS A 318 0.64 17.85 11.02
CA LYS A 318 0.09 17.77 12.38
C LYS A 318 0.02 16.33 12.93
N TYR A 319 -0.27 15.37 12.05
CA TYR A 319 -0.60 14.00 12.45
C TYR A 319 0.22 12.97 11.70
N HIS A 320 0.69 11.96 12.44
CA HIS A 320 1.33 10.74 11.95
C HIS A 320 0.51 9.51 12.38
N ILE A 321 0.92 8.30 11.98
CA ILE A 321 0.15 7.09 12.31
C ILE A 321 0.00 6.87 13.82
N GLU A 322 1.00 7.26 14.62
CA GLU A 322 0.92 7.23 16.09
C GLU A 322 -0.24 8.07 16.65
N ASP A 323 -0.63 9.15 15.97
CA ASP A 323 -1.75 9.99 16.37
C ASP A 323 -3.09 9.38 15.93
N VAL A 324 -3.12 8.72 14.76
CA VAL A 324 -4.29 7.93 14.31
C VAL A 324 -4.57 6.80 15.30
N HIS A 325 -3.52 6.13 15.80
CA HIS A 325 -3.67 5.11 16.83
C HIS A 325 -4.31 5.69 18.10
N ARG A 326 -3.79 6.82 18.58
CA ARG A 326 -4.33 7.55 19.75
C ARG A 326 -5.80 7.95 19.59
N ALA A 327 -6.25 8.18 18.35
CA ALA A 327 -7.63 8.55 18.05
C ALA A 327 -8.63 7.35 17.97
N GLY A 328 -8.15 6.13 18.24
CA GLY A 328 -8.91 4.88 18.15
C GLY A 328 -8.58 4.03 16.92
N GLY A 329 -7.54 4.40 16.17
CA GLY A 329 -7.04 3.65 15.02
C GLY A 329 -8.08 3.46 13.92
N ILE A 330 -7.93 2.36 13.16
CA ILE A 330 -8.78 2.08 12.01
C ILE A 330 -10.23 1.78 12.39
N MET A 331 -10.45 1.13 13.53
CA MET A 331 -11.81 0.82 13.99
C MET A 331 -12.62 2.07 14.33
N ALA A 332 -11.99 3.15 14.80
CA ALA A 332 -12.66 4.44 14.96
C ALA A 332 -13.09 5.06 13.62
N ILE A 333 -12.23 5.01 12.60
CA ILE A 333 -12.57 5.53 11.25
C ILE A 333 -13.72 4.71 10.66
N LEU A 334 -13.64 3.38 10.73
CA LEU A 334 -14.70 2.50 10.27
C LEU A 334 -16.00 2.72 11.07
N GLY A 335 -15.91 2.99 12.37
CA GLY A 335 -17.05 3.35 13.20
C GLY A 335 -17.78 4.61 12.73
N GLU A 336 -17.04 5.68 12.38
CA GLU A 336 -17.64 6.91 11.83
C GLU A 336 -18.28 6.67 10.45
N LEU A 337 -17.60 5.93 9.57
CA LEU A 337 -18.13 5.58 8.25
C LEU A 337 -19.39 4.72 8.36
N ALA A 338 -19.45 3.79 9.32
CA ALA A 338 -20.65 2.99 9.59
C ALA A 338 -21.81 3.86 10.09
N ARG A 339 -21.56 4.82 11.00
CA ARG A 339 -22.56 5.80 11.44
C ARG A 339 -23.09 6.65 10.28
N GLY A 340 -22.22 6.96 9.31
CA GLY A 340 -22.59 7.62 8.06
C GLY A 340 -23.33 6.75 7.03
N GLY A 341 -23.55 5.46 7.29
CA GLY A 341 -24.16 4.53 6.33
C GLY A 341 -23.29 4.27 5.10
N LEU A 342 -21.97 4.36 5.24
CA LEU A 342 -20.99 4.24 4.16
C LEU A 342 -20.27 2.89 4.12
N LEU A 343 -20.57 1.96 5.04
CA LEU A 343 -19.93 0.64 5.12
C LEU A 343 -20.91 -0.52 5.04
N HIS A 344 -20.41 -1.64 4.50
CA HIS A 344 -21.03 -2.95 4.59
C HIS A 344 -20.67 -3.61 5.91
N THR A 345 -21.53 -3.46 6.90
CA THR A 345 -21.25 -3.89 8.28
C THR A 345 -21.36 -5.40 8.50
N ASN A 346 -21.94 -6.14 7.56
CA ASN A 346 -22.07 -7.61 7.63
C ASN A 346 -20.84 -8.38 7.14
N ALA A 347 -19.82 -7.70 6.60
CA ALA A 347 -18.60 -8.35 6.11
C ALA A 347 -17.90 -9.12 7.23
N ALA A 348 -17.49 -10.37 6.96
CA ALA A 348 -16.79 -11.19 7.94
C ALA A 348 -15.35 -10.71 8.15
N THR A 349 -14.74 -11.09 9.27
CA THR A 349 -13.32 -10.84 9.53
C THR A 349 -12.66 -12.07 10.17
N VAL A 350 -11.33 -12.09 10.21
CA VAL A 350 -10.55 -13.14 10.87
C VAL A 350 -10.78 -13.21 12.39
N HIS A 351 -11.34 -12.17 13.01
CA HIS A 351 -11.38 -12.00 14.46
C HIS A 351 -12.78 -11.71 15.04
N ALA A 352 -13.76 -11.46 14.17
CA ALA A 352 -15.16 -11.19 14.51
C ALA A 352 -16.08 -11.70 13.40
N ARG A 353 -17.31 -12.07 13.76
CA ARG A 353 -18.28 -12.63 12.80
C ARG A 353 -18.69 -11.62 11.73
N THR A 354 -18.85 -10.36 12.13
CA THR A 354 -19.18 -9.24 11.24
C THR A 354 -18.31 -8.03 11.57
N LEU A 355 -18.18 -7.12 10.61
CA LEU A 355 -17.53 -5.83 10.83
C LEU A 355 -18.28 -4.99 11.86
N ALA A 356 -19.60 -5.11 11.95
CA ALA A 356 -20.41 -4.50 13.01
C ALA A 356 -19.94 -4.96 14.40
N ASP A 357 -19.73 -6.26 14.59
CA ASP A 357 -19.26 -6.82 15.86
C ASP A 357 -17.84 -6.31 16.18
N ALA A 358 -16.97 -6.21 15.17
CA ALA A 358 -15.64 -5.65 15.33
C ALA A 358 -15.69 -4.18 15.75
N ILE A 359 -16.50 -3.35 15.07
CA ILE A 359 -16.67 -1.93 15.41
C ILE A 359 -17.23 -1.78 16.83
N ALA A 360 -18.27 -2.53 17.19
CA ALA A 360 -18.86 -2.46 18.53
C ALA A 360 -17.85 -2.82 19.64
N GLN A 361 -16.92 -3.73 19.36
CA GLN A 361 -15.87 -4.11 20.31
C GLN A 361 -14.73 -3.09 20.39
N TRP A 362 -14.31 -2.51 19.26
CA TRP A 362 -13.03 -1.79 19.14
C TRP A 362 -13.14 -0.28 18.92
N ASP A 363 -14.28 0.25 18.46
CA ASP A 363 -14.48 1.69 18.34
C ASP A 363 -14.56 2.32 19.74
N VAL A 364 -13.54 3.12 20.08
CA VAL A 364 -13.39 3.83 21.36
C VAL A 364 -14.53 4.80 21.68
N THR A 365 -15.38 5.12 20.71
CA THR A 365 -16.59 5.95 20.91
C THR A 365 -17.84 5.12 21.22
N GLN A 366 -17.80 3.79 21.03
CA GLN A 366 -18.90 2.87 21.30
C GLN A 366 -18.64 1.96 22.51
N THR A 367 -17.38 1.56 22.71
CA THR A 367 -16.98 0.63 23.78
C THR A 367 -16.46 1.38 25.01
N ASP A 368 -16.86 0.92 26.19
CA ASP A 368 -16.31 1.37 27.48
C ASP A 368 -15.24 0.39 28.04
N ALA A 369 -14.77 -0.56 27.21
CA ALA A 369 -13.80 -1.56 27.64
C ALA A 369 -12.43 -0.93 27.92
N GLU A 370 -12.02 -0.91 29.19
CA GLU A 370 -10.73 -0.34 29.63
C GLU A 370 -9.53 -0.96 28.89
N THR A 371 -9.61 -2.24 28.53
CA THR A 371 -8.54 -2.92 27.76
C THR A 371 -8.37 -2.32 26.36
N VAL A 372 -9.46 -1.90 25.72
CA VAL A 372 -9.44 -1.26 24.39
C VAL A 372 -8.95 0.17 24.50
N HIS A 373 -9.44 0.92 25.48
CA HIS A 373 -8.98 2.30 25.73
C HIS A 373 -7.51 2.35 26.11
N THR A 374 -7.04 1.42 26.94
CA THR A 374 -5.62 1.28 27.29
C THR A 374 -4.79 0.95 26.05
N PHE A 375 -5.24 0.01 25.20
CA PHE A 375 -4.54 -0.36 23.97
C PHE A 375 -4.33 0.84 23.05
N TYR A 376 -5.37 1.62 22.75
CA TYR A 376 -5.26 2.79 21.87
C TYR A 376 -4.48 3.96 22.50
N LYS A 377 -4.19 3.93 23.81
CA LYS A 377 -3.24 4.87 24.44
C LYS A 377 -1.78 4.51 24.17
N ALA A 378 -1.46 3.37 23.55
CA ALA A 378 -0.09 3.03 23.17
C ALA A 378 0.54 4.16 22.34
N GLY A 379 1.70 4.66 22.78
CA GLY A 379 2.34 5.84 22.21
C GLY A 379 3.81 5.63 21.87
N PRO A 380 4.44 6.58 21.16
CA PRO A 380 5.87 6.56 20.89
C PRO A 380 6.67 6.88 22.16
N ALA A 381 7.90 6.37 22.26
CA ALA A 381 8.84 6.77 23.32
C ALA A 381 9.79 7.91 22.89
N GLY A 382 9.97 8.13 21.59
CA GLY A 382 10.95 9.07 21.04
C GLY A 382 12.40 8.63 21.23
N ILE A 383 12.64 7.32 21.40
CA ILE A 383 13.98 6.75 21.66
C ILE A 383 14.41 5.95 20.43
N PRO A 384 15.55 6.30 19.79
CA PRO A 384 16.04 5.54 18.64
C PRO A 384 16.33 4.08 18.96
N THR A 385 15.81 3.15 18.16
CA THR A 385 15.95 1.71 18.41
C THR A 385 15.56 0.87 17.19
N GLN A 386 16.20 -0.29 17.01
CA GLN A 386 15.83 -1.29 16.00
C GLN A 386 15.18 -2.54 16.63
N ILE A 387 14.88 -2.48 17.93
CA ILE A 387 14.33 -3.58 18.71
C ILE A 387 12.80 -3.41 18.78
N ALA A 388 12.07 -4.43 18.32
CA ALA A 388 10.61 -4.50 18.50
C ALA A 388 10.25 -4.53 19.99
N PHE A 389 9.09 -3.96 20.37
CA PHE A 389 8.55 -4.07 21.73
C PHE A 389 9.45 -3.48 22.83
N SER A 390 10.40 -2.61 22.48
CA SER A 390 11.41 -2.07 23.39
C SER A 390 10.88 -1.06 24.42
N GLN A 391 9.64 -0.60 24.28
CA GLN A 391 9.04 0.44 25.13
C GLN A 391 7.53 0.19 25.35
N ALA A 392 6.93 0.80 26.37
CA ALA A 392 5.48 0.68 26.67
C ALA A 392 4.85 2.03 27.09
N THR A 393 5.36 3.13 26.55
CA THR A 393 4.91 4.50 26.79
C THR A 393 3.47 4.66 26.30
N ARG A 394 2.66 5.37 27.09
CA ARG A 394 1.26 5.65 26.74
C ARG A 394 0.95 7.14 26.78
N TRP A 395 0.02 7.56 25.94
CA TRP A 395 -0.62 8.86 26.04
C TRP A 395 -1.48 8.94 27.30
N ASP A 396 -1.52 10.12 27.92
CA ASP A 396 -2.36 10.36 29.10
C ASP A 396 -3.87 10.19 28.77
N SER A 397 -4.27 10.55 27.55
CA SER A 397 -5.64 10.47 27.05
C SER A 397 -5.71 10.09 25.58
N LEU A 398 -6.84 9.51 25.16
CA LEU A 398 -7.18 9.32 23.75
C LEU A 398 -7.56 10.65 23.08
N ASP A 399 -7.46 10.70 21.76
CA ASP A 399 -8.03 11.76 20.93
C ASP A 399 -9.43 11.35 20.44
N THR A 400 -10.45 11.69 21.23
CA THR A 400 -11.86 11.41 20.90
C THR A 400 -12.59 12.64 20.36
N ASP A 401 -11.88 13.72 20.03
CA ASP A 401 -12.48 14.91 19.44
C ASP A 401 -12.82 14.66 17.96
N ARG A 402 -14.10 14.37 17.68
CA ARG A 402 -14.58 14.11 16.32
C ARG A 402 -14.87 15.37 15.50
N SER A 403 -14.67 16.56 16.07
CA SER A 403 -14.84 17.82 15.34
C SER A 403 -13.50 18.33 14.80
N GLU A 404 -12.47 18.39 15.66
CA GLU A 404 -11.18 19.01 15.32
C GLU A 404 -9.96 18.09 15.50
N GLY A 405 -10.15 16.87 16.01
CA GLY A 405 -9.12 15.88 16.24
C GLY A 405 -8.56 15.22 14.98
N CYS A 406 -7.76 14.18 15.20
CA CYS A 406 -7.10 13.42 14.13
C CYS A 406 -8.08 12.66 13.23
N ILE A 407 -9.13 12.09 13.84
CA ILE A 407 -10.24 11.41 13.15
C ILE A 407 -11.51 12.20 13.43
N ARG A 408 -12.19 12.65 12.37
CA ARG A 408 -13.41 13.46 12.43
C ARG A 408 -14.66 12.65 12.08
N ASP A 409 -15.81 13.10 12.57
CA ASP A 409 -17.09 12.60 12.12
C ASP A 409 -17.43 13.11 10.70
N VAL A 410 -18.50 12.57 10.11
CA VAL A 410 -18.93 12.92 8.75
C VAL A 410 -19.32 14.39 8.62
N ALA A 411 -19.92 14.99 9.65
CA ALA A 411 -20.38 16.38 9.60
C ALA A 411 -19.21 17.38 9.62
N HIS A 412 -18.12 17.02 10.30
CA HIS A 412 -16.91 17.84 10.45
C HIS A 412 -15.74 17.35 9.57
N ALA A 413 -16.00 16.46 8.61
CA ALA A 413 -14.99 15.94 7.70
C ALA A 413 -14.16 17.05 7.05
N PHE A 414 -12.88 16.78 6.81
CA PHE A 414 -11.97 17.74 6.16
C PHE A 414 -12.44 18.13 4.76
N SER A 415 -13.12 17.22 4.08
CA SER A 415 -13.81 17.42 2.81
C SER A 415 -14.99 16.46 2.73
N GLN A 416 -16.10 16.93 2.16
CA GLN A 416 -17.28 16.09 1.90
C GLN A 416 -17.10 15.21 0.66
N GLU A 417 -16.12 15.53 -0.17
CA GLU A 417 -15.67 14.69 -1.28
C GLU A 417 -14.33 14.04 -0.92
N GLY A 418 -14.15 12.78 -1.31
CA GLY A 418 -13.08 11.92 -0.84
C GLY A 418 -11.66 12.38 -1.17
N GLY A 419 -10.67 11.85 -0.44
CA GLY A 419 -9.25 12.21 -0.60
C GLY A 419 -8.53 11.62 -1.82
N LEU A 420 -9.24 10.85 -2.66
CA LEU A 420 -8.77 10.23 -3.89
C LEU A 420 -9.83 10.42 -4.98
N ALA A 421 -9.41 10.57 -6.24
CA ALA A 421 -10.31 10.63 -7.38
C ALA A 421 -9.75 9.89 -8.60
N VAL A 422 -10.67 9.40 -9.44
CA VAL A 422 -10.36 8.78 -10.73
C VAL A 422 -10.83 9.70 -11.86
N LEU A 423 -9.94 10.09 -12.75
CA LEU A 423 -10.28 10.96 -13.90
C LEU A 423 -10.27 10.13 -15.18
N TYR A 424 -11.13 10.51 -16.12
CA TYR A 424 -11.23 9.90 -17.45
C TYR A 424 -11.18 10.96 -18.55
N GLY A 425 -10.75 10.59 -19.74
CA GLY A 425 -10.88 11.44 -20.92
C GLY A 425 -9.99 10.96 -22.05
N ASN A 426 -9.85 11.77 -23.10
CA ASN A 426 -9.19 11.31 -24.34
C ASN A 426 -7.71 10.91 -24.12
N ILE A 427 -7.03 11.49 -23.14
CA ILE A 427 -5.63 11.18 -22.80
C ILE A 427 -5.48 9.95 -21.91
N ALA A 428 -6.50 9.62 -21.10
CA ALA A 428 -6.52 8.53 -20.12
C ALA A 428 -7.89 7.82 -20.15
N ARG A 429 -8.18 7.13 -21.25
CA ARG A 429 -9.50 6.53 -21.52
C ARG A 429 -9.89 5.44 -20.52
N ASP A 430 -8.89 4.71 -19.99
CA ASP A 430 -9.09 3.61 -19.04
C ASP A 430 -8.93 4.11 -17.59
N GLY A 431 -8.65 5.41 -17.42
CA GLY A 431 -8.57 6.11 -16.15
C GLY A 431 -7.16 6.57 -15.79
N CYS A 432 -7.10 7.53 -14.88
CA CYS A 432 -5.91 7.93 -14.13
C CYS A 432 -6.31 8.35 -12.71
N VAL A 433 -5.34 8.49 -11.81
CA VAL A 433 -5.61 8.66 -10.37
C VAL A 433 -4.95 9.93 -9.85
N VAL A 434 -5.68 10.67 -9.00
CA VAL A 434 -5.18 11.85 -8.29
C VAL A 434 -5.55 11.78 -6.81
N LYS A 435 -4.64 12.25 -5.94
CA LYS A 435 -4.86 12.39 -4.50
C LYS A 435 -5.40 13.77 -4.16
N THR A 436 -6.71 13.95 -4.25
CA THR A 436 -7.39 15.25 -4.02
C THR A 436 -7.13 15.82 -2.63
N ALA A 437 -6.91 14.98 -1.61
CA ALA A 437 -6.58 15.41 -0.24
C ALA A 437 -5.31 16.31 -0.14
N GLY A 438 -4.42 16.20 -1.12
CA GLY A 438 -3.18 16.97 -1.23
C GLY A 438 -3.21 18.08 -2.29
N VAL A 439 -4.34 18.30 -2.97
CA VAL A 439 -4.49 19.32 -4.02
C VAL A 439 -5.12 20.59 -3.41
N ASP A 440 -4.62 21.75 -3.83
CA ASP A 440 -5.21 23.03 -3.44
C ASP A 440 -6.48 23.30 -4.27
N GLU A 441 -7.55 23.77 -3.62
CA GLU A 441 -8.84 24.01 -4.29
C GLU A 441 -8.74 24.96 -5.48
N SER A 442 -7.80 25.91 -5.45
CA SER A 442 -7.57 26.87 -6.54
C SER A 442 -7.11 26.23 -7.86
N ILE A 443 -6.65 24.98 -7.83
CA ILE A 443 -6.18 24.23 -9.01
C ILE A 443 -6.97 22.94 -9.23
N HIS A 444 -8.18 22.82 -8.67
CA HIS A 444 -9.08 21.69 -8.98
C HIS A 444 -9.51 21.64 -10.46
N VAL A 445 -9.54 22.80 -11.11
CA VAL A 445 -9.65 22.94 -12.57
C VAL A 445 -8.39 23.64 -13.06
N PHE A 446 -7.63 22.97 -13.92
CA PHE A 446 -6.33 23.46 -14.38
C PHE A 446 -6.18 23.22 -15.89
N GLU A 447 -6.04 24.31 -16.64
CA GLU A 447 -5.63 24.28 -18.04
C GLU A 447 -4.20 24.79 -18.14
N GLY A 448 -3.32 24.02 -18.78
CA GLY A 448 -1.92 24.40 -18.90
C GLY A 448 -1.24 23.90 -20.17
N ASN A 449 -0.10 24.52 -20.48
CA ASN A 449 0.72 24.13 -21.63
C ASN A 449 1.59 22.92 -21.27
N VAL A 450 1.72 21.98 -22.18
CA VAL A 450 2.47 20.75 -21.95
C VAL A 450 3.97 21.00 -22.06
N ARG A 451 4.70 20.41 -21.11
CA ARG A 451 6.14 20.11 -21.21
C ARG A 451 6.37 18.60 -21.14
N VAL A 452 6.92 18.01 -22.20
CA VAL A 452 7.08 16.55 -22.30
C VAL A 452 8.49 16.10 -21.87
N PHE A 453 8.53 15.09 -21.01
CA PHE A 453 9.74 14.37 -20.62
C PHE A 453 9.51 12.86 -20.75
N GLU A 454 10.54 12.10 -21.10
CA GLU A 454 10.45 10.64 -21.29
C GLU A 454 11.16 9.86 -20.18
N SER A 455 11.61 10.57 -19.14
CA SER A 455 12.13 9.99 -17.91
C SER A 455 11.98 10.94 -16.72
N GLN A 456 11.98 10.38 -15.51
CA GLN A 456 12.15 11.18 -14.29
C GLN A 456 13.40 12.07 -14.37
N ASP A 457 14.52 11.54 -14.86
CA ASP A 457 15.80 12.25 -14.89
C ASP A 457 15.76 13.49 -15.78
N SER A 458 15.09 13.41 -16.95
CA SER A 458 14.91 14.57 -17.82
C SER A 458 13.91 15.57 -17.25
N ALA A 459 12.83 15.11 -16.62
CA ALA A 459 11.88 15.99 -15.93
C ALA A 459 12.55 16.78 -14.79
N VAL A 460 13.35 16.10 -13.96
CA VAL A 460 14.14 16.73 -12.89
C VAL A 460 15.08 17.81 -13.45
N LYS A 461 15.83 17.49 -14.51
CA LYS A 461 16.73 18.46 -15.15
C LYS A 461 15.97 19.67 -15.69
N GLY A 462 14.85 19.45 -16.39
CA GLY A 462 14.03 20.54 -16.93
C GLY A 462 13.43 21.43 -15.84
N ILE A 463 12.98 20.86 -14.71
CA ILE A 463 12.48 21.63 -13.57
C ILE A 463 13.60 22.47 -12.95
N LEU A 464 14.78 21.87 -12.70
CA LEU A 464 15.88 22.56 -12.03
C LEU A 464 16.53 23.62 -12.93
N ALA A 465 16.55 23.42 -14.24
CA ALA A 465 17.04 24.37 -15.25
C ALA A 465 16.03 25.47 -15.62
N ASP A 466 14.91 25.57 -14.89
CA ASP A 466 13.83 26.52 -15.12
C ASP A 466 13.20 26.42 -16.53
N GLU A 467 13.20 25.24 -17.17
CA GLU A 467 12.48 25.02 -18.43
C GLU A 467 10.97 24.94 -18.19
N VAL A 468 10.57 24.44 -17.02
CA VAL A 468 9.18 24.39 -16.54
C VAL A 468 8.80 25.74 -15.93
N LYS A 469 7.66 26.29 -16.35
CA LYS A 469 7.14 27.59 -15.90
C LYS A 469 5.76 27.45 -15.25
N ALA A 470 5.37 28.46 -14.49
CA ALA A 470 4.00 28.56 -13.97
C ALA A 470 2.97 28.46 -15.11
N GLY A 471 1.93 27.65 -14.91
CA GLY A 471 0.94 27.32 -15.93
C GLY A 471 1.28 26.09 -16.79
N ASP A 472 2.45 25.47 -16.59
CA ASP A 472 2.81 24.25 -17.33
C ASP A 472 2.20 22.98 -16.70
N ILE A 473 1.93 22.00 -17.55
CA ILE A 473 1.63 20.61 -17.21
C ILE A 473 2.83 19.77 -17.63
N VAL A 474 3.57 19.26 -16.65
CA VAL A 474 4.74 18.41 -16.87
C VAL A 474 4.26 16.98 -17.11
N VAL A 475 4.40 16.50 -18.34
CA VAL A 475 4.02 15.16 -18.76
C VAL A 475 5.27 14.27 -18.77
N ILE A 476 5.33 13.29 -17.88
CA ILE A 476 6.40 12.30 -17.80
C ILE A 476 5.88 10.96 -18.32
N ARG A 477 6.29 10.55 -19.51
CA ARG A 477 5.77 9.34 -20.18
C ARG A 477 6.81 8.24 -20.31
N TYR A 478 6.35 7.04 -20.67
CA TYR A 478 7.17 5.82 -20.70
C TYR A 478 7.71 5.45 -19.32
N GLU A 479 6.96 5.76 -18.26
CA GLU A 479 7.24 5.35 -16.89
C GLU A 479 6.22 4.35 -16.37
N GLY A 480 5.33 3.85 -17.22
CA GLY A 480 4.35 2.82 -16.90
C GLY A 480 4.93 1.41 -16.67
N PRO A 481 4.08 0.39 -16.43
CA PRO A 481 4.51 -0.99 -16.18
C PRO A 481 5.47 -1.54 -17.23
N LYS A 482 5.19 -1.32 -18.52
CA LYS A 482 6.03 -1.78 -19.64
C LYS A 482 7.09 -0.74 -20.02
N GLY A 483 6.71 0.54 -20.04
CA GLY A 483 7.55 1.64 -20.51
C GLY A 483 8.74 1.93 -19.61
N GLY A 484 8.54 1.87 -18.28
CA GLY A 484 9.57 2.15 -17.29
C GLY A 484 10.84 1.32 -17.50
N PRO A 485 10.74 -0.03 -17.51
CA PRO A 485 9.65 -0.86 -16.97
C PRO A 485 9.60 -0.87 -15.44
N GLY A 486 8.55 -1.45 -14.86
CA GLY A 486 8.41 -1.57 -13.41
C GLY A 486 7.61 -0.45 -12.76
N MET A 487 7.03 0.45 -13.55
CA MET A 487 6.16 1.53 -13.08
C MET A 487 6.75 2.28 -11.88
N GLN A 488 7.93 2.88 -12.05
CA GLN A 488 8.67 3.43 -10.90
C GLN A 488 7.88 4.52 -10.15
N GLU A 489 8.15 4.62 -8.85
CA GLU A 489 7.57 5.65 -8.00
C GLU A 489 8.44 6.90 -8.04
N MET A 490 7.91 7.99 -8.59
CA MET A 490 8.63 9.24 -8.76
C MET A 490 8.28 10.21 -7.62
N LEU A 491 9.31 10.68 -6.92
CA LEU A 491 9.17 11.69 -5.86
C LEU A 491 9.87 13.00 -6.25
N TYR A 492 11.06 12.92 -6.85
CA TYR A 492 11.87 14.10 -7.15
C TYR A 492 11.21 15.16 -8.02
N PRO A 493 10.46 14.83 -9.11
CA PRO A 493 9.76 15.86 -9.88
C PRO A 493 8.80 16.68 -9.01
N THR A 494 8.11 16.02 -8.08
CA THR A 494 7.13 16.67 -7.19
C THR A 494 7.83 17.53 -6.14
N SER A 495 8.90 17.03 -5.52
CA SER A 495 9.69 17.75 -4.53
C SER A 495 10.37 18.99 -5.12
N TYR A 496 10.93 18.88 -6.33
CA TYR A 496 11.63 19.99 -6.98
C TYR A 496 10.69 21.04 -7.56
N LEU A 497 9.49 20.68 -8.01
CA LEU A 497 8.45 21.69 -8.30
C LEU A 497 8.09 22.48 -7.05
N LYS A 498 7.98 21.82 -5.89
CA LYS A 498 7.70 22.49 -4.62
C LYS A 498 8.86 23.41 -4.20
N SER A 499 10.11 22.96 -4.28
CA SER A 499 11.28 23.79 -3.92
C SER A 499 11.44 25.01 -4.82
N LYS A 500 11.05 24.91 -6.10
CA LYS A 500 10.99 26.04 -7.05
C LYS A 500 9.77 26.96 -6.87
N GLY A 501 8.89 26.71 -5.89
CA GLY A 501 7.68 27.50 -5.67
C GLY A 501 6.58 27.28 -6.70
N LEU A 502 6.67 26.22 -7.52
CA LEU A 502 5.75 25.90 -8.61
C LEU A 502 4.66 24.89 -8.22
N GLY A 503 4.69 24.34 -6.99
CA GLY A 503 3.76 23.28 -6.57
C GLY A 503 2.26 23.60 -6.63
N LYS A 504 1.88 24.88 -6.60
CA LYS A 504 0.48 25.36 -6.81
C LYS A 504 0.24 25.99 -8.17
N GLN A 505 1.25 26.01 -9.03
CA GLN A 505 1.24 26.72 -10.31
C GLN A 505 1.41 25.79 -11.50
N CYS A 506 1.82 24.54 -11.27
CA CYS A 506 2.00 23.51 -12.30
C CYS A 506 1.23 22.25 -11.92
N ALA A 507 0.97 21.42 -12.92
CA ALA A 507 0.49 20.05 -12.73
C ALA A 507 1.52 19.03 -13.22
N LEU A 508 1.40 17.80 -12.73
CA LEU A 508 2.19 16.65 -13.15
C LEU A 508 1.26 15.55 -13.68
N LEU A 509 1.59 14.95 -14.81
CA LEU A 509 0.89 13.81 -15.39
C LEU A 509 1.87 12.72 -15.80
N THR A 510 1.60 11.47 -15.44
CA THR A 510 2.43 10.33 -15.84
C THR A 510 1.63 9.04 -16.04
N ASP A 511 2.14 8.16 -16.91
CA ASP A 511 1.73 6.76 -17.00
C ASP A 511 2.39 5.88 -15.92
N GLY A 512 3.38 6.40 -15.19
CA GLY A 512 3.98 5.81 -14.00
C GLY A 512 3.23 6.15 -12.69
N ARG A 513 3.97 6.24 -11.58
CA ARG A 513 3.43 6.53 -10.24
C ARG A 513 4.12 7.74 -9.64
N PHE A 514 3.38 8.52 -8.88
CA PHE A 514 3.96 9.49 -7.94
C PHE A 514 3.94 8.90 -6.54
N SER A 515 4.86 9.35 -5.69
CA SER A 515 4.95 8.80 -4.35
C SER A 515 3.74 9.11 -3.49
N GLY A 516 3.43 8.23 -2.54
CA GLY A 516 2.44 8.51 -1.49
C GLY A 516 2.75 9.78 -0.70
N GLY A 517 4.01 10.23 -0.73
CA GLY A 517 4.53 11.48 -0.17
C GLY A 517 4.23 12.75 -0.96
N THR A 518 3.66 12.64 -2.15
CA THR A 518 3.43 13.77 -3.03
C THR A 518 2.24 14.64 -2.57
N SER A 519 2.41 15.96 -2.71
CA SER A 519 1.36 16.99 -2.57
C SER A 519 1.29 17.83 -3.84
N GLY A 520 0.15 18.49 -4.09
CA GLY A 520 -0.12 19.26 -5.31
C GLY A 520 -0.83 18.42 -6.39
N LEU A 521 -1.07 19.03 -7.55
CA LEU A 521 -1.81 18.39 -8.65
C LEU A 521 -0.93 17.40 -9.41
N SER A 522 -0.80 16.18 -8.86
CA SER A 522 0.01 15.11 -9.42
C SER A 522 -0.86 13.90 -9.77
N ILE A 523 -0.91 13.57 -11.06
CA ILE A 523 -1.81 12.58 -11.65
C ILE A 523 -0.97 11.41 -12.17
N GLY A 524 -1.17 10.23 -11.59
CA GLY A 524 -0.48 9.01 -11.98
C GLY A 524 -1.40 8.02 -12.70
N HIS A 525 -0.81 6.90 -13.11
CA HIS A 525 -1.54 5.74 -13.64
C HIS A 525 -2.32 6.03 -14.93
N ALA A 526 -1.90 7.02 -15.73
CA ALA A 526 -2.55 7.31 -17.00
C ALA A 526 -2.61 6.05 -17.88
N SER A 527 -3.82 5.55 -18.09
CA SER A 527 -4.08 4.27 -18.74
C SER A 527 -4.89 4.43 -20.03
N PRO A 528 -4.48 3.78 -21.14
CA PRO A 528 -3.26 2.98 -21.29
C PRO A 528 -1.97 3.80 -21.20
N GLU A 529 -0.88 3.15 -20.79
CA GLU A 529 0.46 3.79 -20.78
C GLU A 529 0.99 4.07 -22.18
N ALA A 530 2.00 4.95 -22.32
CA ALA A 530 2.59 5.28 -23.61
C ALA A 530 3.16 4.04 -24.34
N ALA A 531 3.87 3.16 -23.64
CA ALA A 531 4.45 1.96 -24.24
C ALA A 531 3.39 0.94 -24.76
N ALA A 532 2.15 1.05 -24.29
CA ALA A 532 1.02 0.23 -24.72
C ALA A 532 0.12 0.95 -25.74
N GLY A 533 0.57 2.08 -26.31
CA GLY A 533 -0.20 2.83 -27.28
C GLY A 533 -1.16 3.85 -26.68
N GLY A 534 -0.99 4.25 -25.43
CA GLY A 534 -1.79 5.27 -24.77
C GLY A 534 -1.72 6.65 -25.44
N ALA A 535 -2.78 7.44 -25.31
CA ALA A 535 -2.83 8.80 -25.86
C ALA A 535 -1.82 9.75 -25.20
N ILE A 536 -1.40 9.48 -23.95
CA ILE A 536 -0.27 10.18 -23.31
C ILE A 536 1.03 10.09 -24.13
N GLY A 537 1.23 9.03 -24.92
CA GLY A 537 2.36 8.89 -25.84
C GLY A 537 2.28 9.77 -27.11
N LEU A 538 1.14 10.41 -27.37
CA LEU A 538 0.90 11.27 -28.54
C LEU A 538 1.04 12.77 -28.22
N VAL A 539 1.20 13.09 -26.95
CA VAL A 539 1.36 14.45 -26.45
C VAL A 539 2.68 15.06 -26.96
N ARG A 540 2.63 16.33 -27.36
CA ARG A 540 3.77 17.14 -27.85
C ARG A 540 3.91 18.41 -27.01
N ASP A 541 5.12 18.97 -26.93
CA ASP A 541 5.36 20.24 -26.24
C ASP A 541 4.48 21.35 -26.81
N GLY A 542 3.92 22.17 -25.90
CA GLY A 542 3.04 23.28 -26.26
C GLY A 542 1.59 22.89 -26.56
N ASP A 543 1.24 21.60 -26.59
CA ASP A 543 -0.17 21.19 -26.51
C ASP A 543 -0.80 21.72 -25.20
N LYS A 544 -2.13 21.71 -25.13
CA LYS A 544 -2.85 22.06 -23.90
C LYS A 544 -3.58 20.85 -23.34
N ILE A 545 -3.58 20.72 -22.01
CA ILE A 545 -4.42 19.73 -21.30
C ILE A 545 -5.34 20.50 -20.34
N LEU A 546 -6.61 20.08 -20.30
CA LEU A 546 -7.58 20.51 -19.30
C LEU A 546 -7.79 19.38 -18.29
N ILE A 547 -7.49 19.65 -17.03
CA ILE A 547 -7.77 18.80 -15.87
C ILE A 547 -8.97 19.40 -15.13
N ASP A 548 -9.99 18.60 -14.87
CA ASP A 548 -11.19 19.00 -14.14
C ASP A 548 -11.57 17.90 -13.15
N ILE A 549 -11.08 18.05 -11.91
CA ILE A 549 -11.32 17.10 -10.82
C ILE A 549 -12.81 17.01 -10.46
N PRO A 550 -13.56 18.12 -10.31
CA PRO A 550 -14.99 18.08 -10.03
C PRO A 550 -15.80 17.29 -11.06
N ASN A 551 -15.49 17.45 -12.35
CA ASN A 551 -16.18 16.72 -13.43
C ASN A 551 -15.54 15.37 -13.78
N ARG A 552 -14.55 14.91 -13.02
CA ARG A 552 -13.81 13.65 -13.25
C ARG A 552 -13.23 13.54 -14.66
N SER A 553 -12.73 14.64 -15.21
CA SER A 553 -12.26 14.69 -16.59
C SER A 553 -10.81 15.14 -16.74
N ILE A 554 -10.12 14.58 -17.74
CA ILE A 554 -8.79 15.02 -18.17
C ILE A 554 -8.66 14.88 -19.69
N ASN A 555 -8.46 15.99 -20.40
CA ASN A 555 -8.48 16.00 -21.87
C ASN A 555 -7.31 16.77 -22.47
N LEU A 556 -6.64 16.15 -23.44
CA LEU A 556 -5.75 16.83 -24.37
C LEU A 556 -6.59 17.65 -25.36
N LEU A 557 -6.36 18.96 -25.42
CA LEU A 557 -7.11 19.89 -26.25
C LEU A 557 -6.57 19.93 -27.68
N VAL A 558 -6.62 18.77 -28.34
CA VAL A 558 -6.21 18.54 -29.73
C VAL A 558 -7.37 17.83 -30.44
N SER A 559 -7.60 18.14 -31.72
CA SER A 559 -8.72 17.52 -32.46
C SER A 559 -8.50 16.02 -32.67
N ASP A 560 -9.59 15.29 -32.86
CA ASP A 560 -9.55 13.84 -33.10
C ASP A 560 -8.78 13.49 -34.39
N GLU A 561 -8.85 14.35 -35.42
CA GLU A 561 -8.12 14.17 -36.67
C GLU A 561 -6.60 14.28 -36.46
N GLU A 562 -6.15 15.27 -35.70
CA GLU A 562 -4.74 15.44 -35.38
C GLU A 562 -4.26 14.30 -34.47
N LEU A 563 -5.04 13.89 -33.48
CA LEU A 563 -4.73 12.73 -32.64
C LEU A 563 -4.61 11.44 -33.45
N ALA A 564 -5.50 11.21 -34.42
CA ALA A 564 -5.44 10.07 -35.33
C ALA A 564 -4.19 10.12 -36.23
N SER A 565 -3.83 11.30 -36.75
CA SER A 565 -2.61 11.50 -37.53
C SER A 565 -1.36 11.18 -36.70
N ARG A 566 -1.27 11.73 -35.47
CA ARG A 566 -0.17 11.46 -34.54
C ARG A 566 -0.07 9.98 -34.18
N ARG A 567 -1.21 9.31 -34.02
CA ARG A 567 -1.24 7.88 -33.75
C ARG A 567 -0.67 7.08 -34.92
N ALA A 568 -1.09 7.34 -36.14
CA ALA A 568 -0.55 6.67 -37.32
C ALA A 568 0.97 6.89 -37.47
N GLU A 569 1.44 8.12 -37.21
CA GLU A 569 2.87 8.42 -37.16
C GLU A 569 3.61 7.63 -36.07
N GLN A 570 3.04 7.52 -34.87
CA GLN A 570 3.67 6.84 -33.74
C GLN A 570 3.65 5.32 -33.90
N ASP A 571 2.57 4.74 -34.44
CA ASP A 571 2.46 3.32 -34.75
C ASP A 571 3.55 2.89 -35.75
N ALA A 572 3.86 3.74 -36.74
CA ALA A 572 4.94 3.51 -37.69
C ALA A 572 6.34 3.63 -37.06
N LYS A 573 6.53 4.51 -36.06
CA LYS A 573 7.81 4.68 -35.33
C LYS A 573 8.04 3.62 -34.25
N GLY A 574 6.95 3.06 -33.72
CA GLY A 574 6.92 2.17 -32.56
C GLY A 574 6.79 2.93 -31.23
N TRP A 575 6.22 2.26 -30.23
CA TRP A 575 5.90 2.84 -28.92
C TRP A 575 7.07 2.71 -27.94
N LYS A 576 8.08 3.56 -28.12
CA LYS A 576 9.29 3.62 -27.31
C LYS A 576 9.77 5.06 -27.16
N PRO A 577 10.50 5.39 -26.08
CA PRO A 577 11.10 6.71 -25.92
C PRO A 577 12.09 7.00 -27.06
N VAL A 578 12.11 8.26 -27.49
CA VAL A 578 13.12 8.85 -28.37
C VAL A 578 14.37 9.23 -27.56
N GLU A 579 14.19 9.66 -26.32
CA GLU A 579 15.28 9.96 -25.39
C GLU A 579 16.09 8.69 -25.08
N VAL A 580 17.43 8.82 -25.13
CA VAL A 580 18.33 7.74 -24.69
C VAL A 580 18.36 7.72 -23.16
N ARG A 581 17.72 6.70 -22.58
CA ARG A 581 17.68 6.50 -21.13
C ARG A 581 18.79 5.53 -20.70
N PRO A 582 19.77 5.95 -19.89
CA PRO A 582 20.91 5.10 -19.49
C PRO A 582 20.53 4.08 -18.39
N ARG A 583 19.39 3.40 -18.51
CA ARG A 583 18.86 2.44 -17.52
C ARG A 583 19.37 1.03 -17.75
N LYS A 584 19.68 0.32 -16.66
CA LYS A 584 20.05 -1.11 -16.71
C LYS A 584 18.81 -2.02 -16.66
N VAL A 585 18.21 -2.28 -17.81
CA VAL A 585 17.04 -3.17 -17.92
C VAL A 585 17.47 -4.62 -18.07
N THR A 586 17.43 -5.36 -16.95
CA THR A 586 17.79 -6.79 -16.88
C THR A 586 16.71 -7.71 -17.45
N THR A 587 17.03 -8.99 -17.62
CA THR A 587 16.06 -10.02 -18.05
C THR A 587 14.85 -10.11 -17.10
N ALA A 588 15.05 -9.95 -15.79
CA ALA A 588 13.96 -9.97 -14.82
C ALA A 588 12.95 -8.83 -15.06
N LEU A 589 13.45 -7.61 -15.28
CA LEU A 589 12.61 -6.46 -15.61
C LEU A 589 11.91 -6.61 -16.97
N LYS A 590 12.58 -7.21 -17.97
CA LYS A 590 11.96 -7.53 -19.26
C LYS A 590 10.83 -8.55 -19.12
N ALA A 591 11.01 -9.57 -18.27
CA ALA A 591 9.97 -10.57 -18.00
C ALA A 591 8.75 -9.94 -17.34
N TYR A 592 8.96 -9.04 -16.35
CA TYR A 592 7.88 -8.23 -15.78
C TYR A 592 7.18 -7.39 -16.86
N ALA A 593 7.94 -6.61 -17.64
CA ALA A 593 7.38 -5.74 -18.68
C ALA A 593 6.56 -6.50 -19.73
N LEU A 594 7.00 -7.72 -20.10
CA LEU A 594 6.29 -8.54 -21.07
C LEU A 594 4.91 -8.97 -20.54
N LEU A 595 4.85 -9.37 -19.27
CA LEU A 595 3.66 -9.93 -18.64
C LEU A 595 2.79 -8.90 -17.94
N ALA A 596 3.26 -7.68 -17.68
CA ALA A 596 2.47 -6.71 -16.91
C ALA A 596 1.22 -6.26 -17.67
N THR A 597 0.07 -6.29 -16.98
CA THR A 597 -1.16 -5.63 -17.41
C THR A 597 -1.08 -4.11 -17.18
N SER A 598 -2.07 -3.39 -17.69
CA SER A 598 -2.18 -1.94 -17.49
C SER A 598 -2.45 -1.56 -16.03
N ALA A 599 -2.17 -0.32 -15.65
CA ALA A 599 -2.31 0.15 -14.26
C ALA A 599 -3.77 0.17 -13.77
N ASP A 600 -4.74 0.46 -14.65
CA ASP A 600 -6.18 0.30 -14.37
C ASP A 600 -6.60 -1.14 -14.05
N LYS A 601 -5.71 -2.11 -14.34
CA LYS A 601 -5.85 -3.54 -14.04
C LYS A 601 -4.90 -3.99 -12.91
N GLY A 602 -4.33 -3.06 -12.16
CA GLY A 602 -3.46 -3.38 -11.03
C GLY A 602 -2.03 -3.80 -11.43
N ALA A 603 -1.65 -3.72 -12.71
CA ALA A 603 -0.34 -4.13 -13.21
C ALA A 603 0.10 -5.55 -12.80
N VAL A 604 -0.86 -6.47 -12.64
CA VAL A 604 -0.59 -7.89 -12.40
C VAL A 604 -0.11 -8.58 -13.67
N ARG A 605 0.35 -9.84 -13.55
CA ARG A 605 0.64 -10.66 -14.74
C ARG A 605 -0.59 -10.94 -15.58
N ASP A 606 -0.43 -10.78 -16.88
CA ASP A 606 -1.44 -11.02 -17.88
C ASP A 606 -1.60 -12.53 -18.10
N LYS A 607 -2.64 -13.10 -17.47
CA LYS A 607 -2.98 -14.52 -17.57
C LYS A 607 -3.24 -14.94 -19.03
N ALA A 608 -3.77 -14.05 -19.87
CA ALA A 608 -4.06 -14.35 -21.27
C ALA A 608 -2.80 -14.62 -22.10
N LEU A 609 -1.64 -14.09 -21.69
CA LEU A 609 -0.35 -14.39 -22.34
C LEU A 609 0.23 -15.75 -21.91
N LEU A 610 -0.31 -16.36 -20.85
CA LEU A 610 0.12 -17.65 -20.32
C LEU A 610 -0.75 -18.81 -20.85
N ASP A 611 -2.00 -18.54 -21.22
CA ASP A 611 -2.99 -19.56 -21.56
C ASP A 611 -2.87 -20.15 -22.98
N GLY A 612 -1.95 -19.65 -23.82
CA GLY A 612 -1.50 -20.28 -25.07
C GLY A 612 -2.48 -20.30 -26.23
#